data_AF-A0A355ACX1-F1
#
_entry.id   AF-A0A355ACX1-F1
#
_cell.length_a   1.000
_cell.length_b   1.000
_cell.length_c   1.000
_cell.angle_alpha   90.00
_cell.angle_beta   90.00
_cell.angle_gamma   90.00
#
_symmetry.space_group_name_H-M   'P 1'
#
loop_
_entity.id
_entity.type
_entity.pdbx_description
1 polymer ?
#
loop_
_entity_poly.entity_id
_entity_poly.type
_entity_poly.pdbx_seq_one_letter_code
_entity_poly.pdbx_strand_id
1 'polypeptide(L)'
;MIPKVFKEIIDLGDGRTISIETGKLAKQAHGSVVVQSGKCMLLCTVVSNYEQKDLNFLPLTVDYREKFAAAGRYPGGFFKREARPSDGEVLTMRLVDRVLRPLFPKDYHSETQVMIQLMSHDEDVMPDAMAGLAASAAIQLSDFPFECAISEARVGRVNGEFVINPSRAQLAESDLDMMIGASADSVMMVEGEMDEISEEEMADAIKFAHEAIKVQCAAQIKLAEAFGKKEVREYEGEREEKDLEKKVHDMAYDKVYAIAKAGSAKHERSAAFSEIKESIKATFSEEELDDYGGLVSDYYRKAEKAAIRDLTLNEGLRLDGRKTDEIRPIWCEVDYLPSTHGSSIFTRGETQA
;
A
#
# COMPACT_ATOMS: atom_id res chain seq x y z
N MET A 1 6.47 -19.17 33.74
CA MET A 1 5.99 -20.11 32.71
C MET A 1 6.79 -19.85 31.43
N ILE A 2 7.46 -20.85 30.87
CA ILE A 2 8.22 -20.70 29.62
C ILE A 2 7.21 -20.52 28.48
N PRO A 3 7.31 -19.47 27.65
CA PRO A 3 6.40 -19.28 26.52
C PRO A 3 6.49 -20.45 25.53
N LYS A 4 5.34 -20.98 25.10
CA LYS A 4 5.28 -21.86 23.93
C LYS A 4 5.53 -21.02 22.68
N VAL A 5 6.43 -21.48 21.83
CA VAL A 5 6.85 -20.80 20.60
C VAL A 5 6.35 -21.58 19.41
N PHE A 6 5.85 -20.87 18.40
CA PHE A 6 5.43 -21.42 17.12
C PHE A 6 6.30 -20.78 16.04
N LYS A 7 6.78 -21.59 15.11
CA LYS A 7 7.77 -21.16 14.13
C LYS A 7 7.57 -21.89 12.81
N GLU A 8 7.55 -21.12 11.72
CA GLU A 8 7.59 -21.64 10.35
C GLU A 8 8.89 -21.19 9.67
N ILE A 9 9.37 -22.01 8.73
CA ILE A 9 10.59 -21.76 7.97
C ILE A 9 10.22 -21.70 6.48
N ILE A 10 10.65 -20.64 5.82
CA ILE A 10 10.55 -20.39 4.39
C ILE A 10 11.94 -20.62 3.81
N ASP A 11 12.04 -21.53 2.85
CA ASP A 11 13.26 -21.79 2.09
C ASP A 11 13.30 -20.87 0.85
N LEU A 12 14.44 -20.20 0.63
CA LEU A 12 14.65 -19.35 -0.55
C LEU A 12 15.23 -20.13 -1.75
N GLY A 13 15.56 -21.42 -1.57
CA GLY A 13 16.03 -22.31 -2.65
C GLY A 13 17.54 -22.24 -2.93
N ASP A 14 18.27 -21.36 -2.25
CA ASP A 14 19.71 -21.15 -2.40
C ASP A 14 20.50 -21.43 -1.09
N GLY A 15 19.85 -22.14 -0.16
CA GLY A 15 20.38 -22.44 1.17
C GLY A 15 20.13 -21.36 2.21
N ARG A 16 19.63 -20.18 1.81
CA ARG A 16 19.13 -19.16 2.75
C ARG A 16 17.70 -19.50 3.17
N THR A 17 17.35 -19.09 4.38
CA THR A 17 16.00 -19.26 4.93
C THR A 17 15.52 -18.00 5.60
N ILE A 18 14.20 -17.82 5.62
CA ILE A 18 13.52 -16.83 6.46
C ILE A 18 12.67 -17.62 7.45
N SER A 19 12.72 -17.27 8.72
CA SER A 19 11.86 -17.85 9.73
C SER A 19 10.90 -16.82 10.30
N ILE A 20 9.66 -17.24 10.56
CA ILE A 20 8.62 -16.44 11.19
C ILE A 20 8.23 -17.11 12.51
N GLU A 21 8.30 -16.37 13.62
CA GLU A 21 8.14 -16.89 14.97
C GLU A 21 7.14 -16.05 15.79
N THR A 22 6.26 -16.71 16.56
CA THR A 22 5.34 -16.03 17.48
C THR A 22 5.18 -16.76 18.83
N GLY A 23 4.49 -16.12 19.78
CA GLY A 23 4.19 -16.67 21.11
C GLY A 23 5.17 -16.31 22.22
N LYS A 24 6.30 -15.68 21.88
CA LYS A 24 7.36 -15.30 22.84
C LYS A 24 7.30 -13.83 23.28
N LEU A 25 7.30 -12.91 22.32
CA LEU A 25 7.41 -11.46 22.53
C LEU A 25 6.06 -10.76 22.36
N ALA A 26 5.93 -9.55 22.92
CA ALA A 26 4.82 -8.61 22.68
C ALA A 26 3.39 -9.21 22.77
N LYS A 27 3.15 -10.12 23.72
CA LYS A 27 1.88 -10.87 23.88
C LYS A 27 0.61 -10.04 24.11
N GLN A 28 0.76 -8.76 24.42
CA GLN A 28 -0.37 -7.84 24.61
C GLN A 28 -0.80 -7.16 23.30
N ALA A 29 0.01 -7.21 22.25
CA ALA A 29 -0.41 -6.76 20.94
C ALA A 29 -1.48 -7.70 20.37
N HIS A 30 -2.31 -7.19 19.46
CA HIS A 30 -3.30 -8.02 18.79
C HIS A 30 -2.62 -9.08 17.92
N GLY A 31 -1.49 -8.74 17.30
CA GLY A 31 -0.61 -9.68 16.63
C GLY A 31 0.85 -9.31 16.84
N SER A 32 1.74 -10.31 16.91
CA SER A 32 3.18 -10.07 16.98
C SER A 32 3.96 -11.22 16.37
N VAL A 33 5.03 -10.89 15.66
CA VAL A 33 5.89 -11.87 14.99
C VAL A 33 7.33 -11.39 14.99
N VAL A 34 8.25 -12.33 15.12
CA VAL A 34 9.67 -12.13 14.83
C VAL A 34 9.97 -12.76 13.49
N VAL A 35 10.49 -11.96 12.56
CA VAL A 35 10.98 -12.46 11.26
C VAL A 35 12.50 -12.42 11.28
N GLN A 36 13.14 -13.52 10.90
CA GLN A 36 14.59 -13.64 10.93
C GLN A 36 15.14 -14.32 9.69
N SER A 37 16.15 -13.73 9.06
CA SER A 37 17.01 -14.37 8.08
C SER A 37 18.47 -14.06 8.40
N GLY A 38 19.33 -15.08 8.44
CA GLY A 38 20.68 -14.94 8.99
C GLY A 38 20.65 -14.36 10.41
N LYS A 39 21.38 -13.27 10.63
CA LYS A 39 21.40 -12.47 11.87
C LYS A 39 20.43 -11.29 11.82
N CYS A 40 19.76 -11.05 10.70
CA CYS A 40 18.82 -9.95 10.55
C CYS A 40 17.49 -10.37 11.19
N MET A 41 17.04 -9.61 12.18
CA MET A 41 15.83 -9.91 12.95
C MET A 41 14.94 -8.69 13.05
N LEU A 42 13.70 -8.83 12.59
CA LEU A 42 12.64 -7.84 12.75
C LEU A 42 11.65 -8.30 13.81
N LEU A 43 11.22 -7.39 14.67
CA LEU A 43 10.01 -7.57 15.49
C LEU A 43 8.91 -6.70 14.90
N CYS A 44 7.81 -7.33 14.49
CA CYS A 44 6.60 -6.63 14.09
C CYS A 44 5.48 -6.85 15.10
N THR A 45 4.77 -5.78 15.44
CA THR A 45 3.58 -5.80 16.30
C THR A 45 2.47 -4.98 15.69
N VAL A 46 1.24 -5.48 15.79
CA VAL A 46 0.05 -4.78 15.29
C VAL A 46 -0.98 -4.57 16.38
N VAL A 47 -1.59 -3.39 16.39
CA VAL A 47 -2.65 -3.01 17.31
C VAL A 47 -3.72 -2.23 16.56
N SER A 48 -5.00 -2.57 16.78
CA SER A 48 -6.13 -1.81 16.27
C SER A 48 -7.16 -1.62 17.37
N ASN A 49 -7.71 -0.41 17.47
CA ASN A 49 -8.79 -0.11 18.41
C ASN A 49 -10.04 -0.95 18.10
N TYR A 50 -10.79 -1.33 19.14
CA TYR A 50 -12.07 -2.04 18.96
C TYR A 50 -13.20 -1.10 18.53
N GLU A 51 -13.16 0.15 19.01
CA GLU A 51 -14.11 1.19 18.62
C GLU A 51 -13.65 1.87 17.33
N GLN A 52 -14.60 2.07 16.41
CA GLN A 52 -14.38 2.90 15.23
C GLN A 52 -14.31 4.39 15.62
N LYS A 53 -13.57 5.17 14.83
CA LYS A 53 -13.54 6.63 14.96
C LYS A 53 -14.52 7.24 13.96
N ASP A 54 -15.09 8.38 14.31
CA ASP A 54 -15.83 9.24 13.38
C ASP A 54 -14.87 9.93 12.41
N LEU A 55 -14.39 9.17 11.42
CA LEU A 55 -13.42 9.57 10.41
C LEU A 55 -13.80 8.93 9.07
N ASN A 56 -13.77 9.72 7.99
CA ASN A 56 -14.12 9.22 6.64
C ASN A 56 -12.94 8.54 5.91
N PHE A 57 -11.99 7.95 6.64
CA PHE A 57 -10.81 7.26 6.06
C PHE A 57 -10.25 6.20 7.01
N LEU A 58 -9.45 5.27 6.48
CA LEU A 58 -8.70 4.28 7.26
C LEU A 58 -7.50 4.93 7.99
N PRO A 59 -7.50 5.03 9.34
CA PRO A 59 -6.38 5.56 10.10
C PRO A 59 -5.31 4.47 10.33
N LEU A 60 -4.68 4.04 9.24
CA LEU A 60 -3.56 3.10 9.24
C LEU A 60 -2.24 3.86 9.31
N THR A 61 -1.44 3.55 10.33
CA THR A 61 -0.06 4.04 10.49
C THR A 61 0.92 2.86 10.45
N VAL A 62 1.86 2.91 9.52
CA VAL A 62 3.01 1.99 9.46
C VAL A 62 4.26 2.74 9.91
N ASP A 63 4.96 2.24 10.94
CA ASP A 63 6.23 2.80 11.42
C ASP A 63 7.30 1.70 11.40
N TYR A 64 8.31 1.91 10.55
CA TYR A 64 9.48 1.05 10.42
C TYR A 64 10.71 1.76 11.01
N ARG A 65 11.45 1.07 11.90
CA ARG A 65 12.61 1.66 12.61
C ARG A 65 13.83 0.77 12.61
N GLU A 66 14.97 1.35 12.21
CA GLU A 66 16.28 0.74 12.32
C GLU A 66 17.04 1.27 13.54
N LYS A 67 17.00 0.53 14.65
CA LYS A 67 17.71 0.96 15.87
C LYS A 67 19.20 0.76 15.72
N PHE A 68 20.01 1.74 16.14
CA PHE A 68 21.47 1.62 16.12
C PHE A 68 21.97 0.45 16.98
N ALA A 69 21.23 0.16 18.06
CA ALA A 69 21.49 -0.98 18.93
C ALA A 69 21.43 -2.34 18.20
N ALA A 70 20.66 -2.45 17.10
CA ALA A 70 20.59 -3.67 16.30
C ALA A 70 21.94 -4.04 15.67
N ALA A 71 22.79 -3.04 15.41
CA ALA A 71 24.15 -3.21 14.92
C ALA A 71 25.22 -3.02 16.02
N GLY A 72 24.82 -2.94 17.30
CA GLY A 72 25.74 -2.69 18.41
C GLY A 72 26.39 -1.30 18.38
N ARG A 73 25.74 -0.31 17.75
CA ARG A 73 26.26 1.06 17.60
C ARG A 73 25.49 2.04 18.48
N TYR A 74 26.13 3.15 18.83
CA TYR A 74 25.47 4.31 19.45
C TYR A 74 24.99 5.27 18.36
N PRO A 75 23.82 5.91 18.52
CA PRO A 75 23.37 6.95 17.60
C PRO A 75 24.40 8.07 17.48
N GLY A 76 24.63 8.53 16.25
CA GLY A 76 25.47 9.69 15.95
C GLY A 76 24.89 11.01 16.50
N GLY A 77 25.64 12.10 16.38
CA GLY A 77 25.17 13.45 16.76
C GLY A 77 25.15 13.74 18.27
N PHE A 78 24.56 14.88 18.63
CA PHE A 78 24.59 15.46 19.98
C PHE A 78 23.67 14.74 20.98
N PHE A 79 22.43 14.40 20.58
CA PHE A 79 21.42 13.85 21.48
C PHE A 79 21.59 12.37 21.82
N LYS A 80 22.43 11.63 21.08
CA LYS A 80 22.69 10.19 21.28
C LYS A 80 21.40 9.34 21.36
N ARG A 81 20.39 9.71 20.59
CA ARG A 81 19.08 9.04 20.48
C ARG A 81 18.67 8.98 19.02
N GLU A 82 17.92 7.94 18.67
CA GLU A 82 17.20 7.87 17.41
C GLU A 82 16.26 9.08 17.28
N ALA A 83 16.34 9.76 16.14
CA ALA A 83 15.59 10.98 15.88
C ALA A 83 14.39 10.66 14.97
N ARG A 84 14.02 11.62 14.11
CA ARG A 84 13.04 11.40 13.05
C ARG A 84 13.52 10.28 12.13
N PRO A 85 12.58 9.50 11.54
CA PRO A 85 12.96 8.45 10.61
C PRO A 85 13.69 9.05 9.41
N SER A 86 14.67 8.30 8.92
CA SER A 86 15.42 8.58 7.70
C SER A 86 14.55 8.37 6.45
N ASP A 87 15.01 8.89 5.31
CA ASP A 87 14.30 8.70 4.03
C ASP A 87 14.13 7.21 3.71
N GLY A 88 15.16 6.38 3.95
CA GLY A 88 15.08 4.93 3.77
C GLY A 88 14.00 4.29 4.64
N GLU A 89 13.92 4.66 5.93
CA GLU A 89 12.88 4.16 6.83
C GLU A 89 11.47 4.59 6.36
N VAL A 90 11.32 5.84 5.92
CA VAL A 90 10.04 6.36 5.39
C VAL A 90 9.64 5.66 4.09
N LEU A 91 10.59 5.38 3.20
CA LEU A 91 10.33 4.64 1.96
C LEU A 91 9.87 3.22 2.27
N THR A 92 10.50 2.53 3.22
CA THR A 92 10.07 1.19 3.68
C THR A 92 8.67 1.23 4.28
N MET A 93 8.33 2.25 5.09
CA MET A 93 6.96 2.42 5.60
C MET A 93 5.94 2.52 4.46
N ARG A 94 6.28 3.27 3.39
CA ARG A 94 5.40 3.46 2.23
C ARG A 94 5.24 2.20 1.39
N LEU A 95 6.29 1.38 1.24
CA LEU A 95 6.20 0.09 0.56
C LEU A 95 5.14 -0.79 1.24
N VAL A 96 5.32 -1.01 2.54
CA VAL A 96 4.42 -1.84 3.35
C VAL A 96 2.98 -1.27 3.36
N ASP A 97 2.81 0.04 3.59
CA ASP A 97 1.48 0.66 3.63
C ASP A 97 0.71 0.49 2.31
N ARG A 98 1.39 0.62 1.15
CA ARG A 98 0.77 0.49 -0.17
C ARG A 98 0.16 -0.89 -0.41
N VAL A 99 0.77 -1.95 0.12
CA VAL A 99 0.29 -3.33 -0.05
C VAL A 99 -0.81 -3.65 0.96
N LEU A 100 -0.68 -3.18 2.20
CA LEU A 100 -1.65 -3.48 3.26
C LEU A 100 -2.96 -2.70 3.11
N ARG A 101 -2.88 -1.40 2.81
CA ARG A 101 -4.02 -0.47 2.86
C ARG A 101 -5.25 -0.91 2.04
N PRO A 102 -5.11 -1.45 0.81
CA PRO A 102 -6.26 -1.87 0.01
C PRO A 102 -7.00 -3.11 0.54
N LEU A 103 -6.40 -3.87 1.45
CA LEU A 103 -6.92 -5.15 1.95
C LEU A 103 -7.73 -5.03 3.24
N PHE A 104 -7.78 -3.83 3.82
CA PHE A 104 -8.76 -3.51 4.85
C PHE A 104 -10.11 -3.19 4.19
N PRO A 105 -11.23 -3.53 4.84
CA PRO A 105 -12.55 -3.08 4.41
C PRO A 105 -12.60 -1.56 4.24
N LYS A 106 -13.41 -1.09 3.28
CA LYS A 106 -13.48 0.34 2.93
C LYS A 106 -14.04 1.20 4.07
N ASP A 107 -14.90 0.61 4.89
CA ASP A 107 -15.59 1.17 6.05
C ASP A 107 -14.87 0.87 7.38
N TYR A 108 -13.59 0.46 7.31
CA TYR A 108 -12.81 0.19 8.51
C TYR A 108 -12.13 1.46 9.03
N HIS A 109 -12.71 2.06 10.08
CA HIS A 109 -12.23 3.33 10.67
C HIS A 109 -11.58 3.17 12.05
N SER A 110 -11.24 1.94 12.44
CA SER A 110 -10.46 1.70 13.64
C SER A 110 -9.01 2.11 13.44
N GLU A 111 -8.51 2.95 14.34
CA GLU A 111 -7.09 3.35 14.34
C GLU A 111 -6.20 2.12 14.47
N THR A 112 -5.39 1.90 13.45
CA THR A 112 -4.57 0.69 13.28
C THR A 112 -3.11 1.08 13.16
N GLN A 113 -2.28 0.48 14.00
CA GLN A 113 -0.84 0.71 14.02
C GLN A 113 -0.08 -0.58 13.72
N VAL A 114 0.86 -0.48 12.77
CA VAL A 114 1.83 -1.52 12.43
C VAL A 114 3.22 -1.00 12.78
N MET A 115 3.85 -1.58 13.79
CA MET A 115 5.18 -1.19 14.25
C MET A 115 6.18 -2.28 13.88
N ILE A 116 7.18 -1.95 13.07
CA ILE A 116 8.24 -2.86 12.63
C ILE A 116 9.58 -2.31 13.12
N GLN A 117 10.33 -3.12 13.85
CA GLN A 117 11.61 -2.71 14.42
C GLN A 117 12.71 -3.69 14.05
N LEU A 118 13.82 -3.18 13.52
CA LEU A 118 15.06 -3.93 13.39
C LEU A 118 15.65 -4.15 14.78
N MET A 119 15.73 -5.42 15.18
CA MET A 119 16.22 -5.87 16.47
C MET A 119 17.67 -6.36 16.41
N SER A 120 18.07 -6.93 15.28
CA SER A 120 19.42 -7.40 15.02
C SER A 120 19.75 -7.18 13.55
N HIS A 121 20.95 -6.66 13.27
CA HIS A 121 21.42 -6.37 11.93
C HIS A 121 22.27 -7.52 11.37
N ASP A 122 22.16 -7.76 10.07
CA ASP A 122 23.09 -8.57 9.29
C ASP A 122 23.55 -7.73 8.08
N GLU A 123 24.84 -7.79 7.76
CA GLU A 123 25.43 -7.02 6.68
C GLU A 123 24.97 -7.55 5.31
N ASP A 124 24.70 -8.86 5.23
CA ASP A 124 24.35 -9.56 4.01
C ASP A 124 22.82 -9.65 3.76
N VAL A 125 22.00 -9.17 4.69
CA VAL A 125 20.53 -9.24 4.59
C VAL A 125 19.93 -7.86 4.67
N MET A 126 19.17 -7.50 3.64
CA MET A 126 18.42 -6.25 3.65
C MET A 126 17.10 -6.41 4.42
N PRO A 127 16.87 -5.59 5.47
CA PRO A 127 15.72 -5.78 6.35
C PRO A 127 14.39 -5.31 5.74
N ASP A 128 14.42 -4.33 4.83
CA ASP A 128 13.24 -3.84 4.12
C ASP A 128 12.52 -4.94 3.32
N ALA A 129 13.27 -5.87 2.71
CA ALA A 129 12.74 -7.01 1.97
C ALA A 129 11.93 -8.02 2.82
N MET A 130 11.98 -7.90 4.16
CA MET A 130 11.18 -8.72 5.08
C MET A 130 10.10 -7.93 5.80
N ALA A 131 10.02 -6.60 5.58
CA ALA A 131 9.11 -5.73 6.32
C ALA A 131 7.63 -6.04 6.01
N GLY A 132 7.27 -6.17 4.72
CA GLY A 132 5.92 -6.56 4.31
C GLY A 132 5.51 -7.94 4.82
N LEU A 133 6.42 -8.92 4.76
CA LEU A 133 6.23 -10.26 5.33
C LEU A 133 5.93 -10.19 6.83
N ALA A 134 6.72 -9.41 7.58
CA ALA A 134 6.55 -9.26 9.03
C ALA A 134 5.22 -8.59 9.38
N ALA A 135 4.83 -7.55 8.63
CA ALA A 135 3.59 -6.84 8.83
C ALA A 135 2.38 -7.75 8.58
N SER A 136 2.34 -8.42 7.42
CA SER A 136 1.25 -9.33 7.08
C SER A 136 1.18 -10.50 8.05
N ALA A 137 2.30 -11.12 8.39
CA ALA A 137 2.33 -12.23 9.34
C ALA A 137 1.77 -11.82 10.72
N ALA A 138 2.09 -10.61 11.20
CA ALA A 138 1.53 -10.08 12.44
C ALA A 138 0.02 -9.84 12.32
N ILE A 139 -0.48 -9.33 11.20
CA ILE A 139 -1.92 -9.14 10.95
C ILE A 139 -2.64 -10.50 10.90
N GLN A 140 -2.08 -11.51 10.26
CA GLN A 140 -2.67 -12.86 10.20
C GLN A 140 -2.77 -13.54 11.59
N LEU A 141 -1.97 -13.11 12.55
CA LEU A 141 -2.03 -13.55 13.96
C LEU A 141 -3.01 -12.72 14.82
N SER A 142 -3.55 -11.64 14.25
CA SER A 142 -4.54 -10.77 14.89
C SER A 142 -5.96 -11.20 14.55
N ASP A 143 -6.92 -10.47 15.11
CA ASP A 143 -8.36 -10.56 14.86
C ASP A 143 -8.83 -9.49 13.86
N PHE A 144 -7.93 -8.81 13.13
CA PHE A 144 -8.33 -7.72 12.23
C PHE A 144 -9.12 -8.24 11.02
N PRO A 145 -10.12 -7.49 10.53
CA PRO A 145 -10.74 -7.78 9.25
C PRO A 145 -9.76 -7.42 8.12
N PHE A 146 -9.11 -8.43 7.57
CA PHE A 146 -8.07 -8.29 6.54
C PHE A 146 -8.25 -9.39 5.49
N GLU A 147 -8.35 -9.00 4.22
CA GLU A 147 -8.86 -9.87 3.14
C GLU A 147 -8.00 -11.12 2.91
N CYS A 148 -6.67 -10.98 2.82
CA CYS A 148 -5.77 -12.11 2.56
C CYS A 148 -4.36 -11.85 3.10
N ALA A 149 -3.54 -12.89 3.21
CA ALA A 149 -2.12 -12.74 3.50
C ALA A 149 -1.39 -12.17 2.27
N ILE A 150 -0.45 -11.26 2.52
CA ILE A 150 0.47 -10.73 1.51
C ILE A 150 1.91 -10.96 1.91
N SER A 151 2.82 -10.76 0.96
CA SER A 151 4.21 -10.55 1.26
C SER A 151 4.85 -9.59 0.28
N GLU A 152 6.06 -9.17 0.63
CA GLU A 152 6.95 -8.41 -0.23
C GLU A 152 8.23 -9.20 -0.45
N ALA A 153 8.74 -9.19 -1.67
CA ALA A 153 10.03 -9.78 -2.01
C ALA A 153 10.79 -8.84 -2.94
N ARG A 154 12.08 -8.67 -2.67
CA ARG A 154 12.99 -7.97 -3.56
C ARG A 154 13.50 -8.96 -4.60
N VAL A 155 13.53 -8.58 -5.87
CA VAL A 155 14.16 -9.34 -6.94
C VAL A 155 15.26 -8.50 -7.56
N GLY A 156 16.42 -9.11 -7.72
CA GLY A 156 17.54 -8.60 -8.52
C GLY A 156 17.94 -9.63 -9.56
N ARG A 157 18.85 -9.28 -10.45
CA ARG A 157 19.43 -10.17 -11.45
C ARG A 157 20.95 -10.12 -11.41
N VAL A 158 21.57 -11.24 -11.02
CA VAL A 158 23.02 -11.34 -10.88
C VAL A 158 23.52 -12.41 -11.83
N ASN A 159 24.52 -12.10 -12.65
CA ASN A 159 25.04 -12.99 -13.70
C ASN A 159 23.95 -13.56 -14.64
N GLY A 160 22.91 -12.76 -14.91
CA GLY A 160 21.79 -13.16 -15.78
C GLY A 160 20.71 -14.01 -15.11
N GLU A 161 20.83 -14.33 -13.81
CA GLU A 161 19.85 -15.11 -13.07
C GLU A 161 19.11 -14.25 -12.04
N PHE A 162 17.79 -14.42 -11.93
CA PHE A 162 17.01 -13.74 -10.90
C PHE A 162 17.31 -14.30 -9.51
N VAL A 163 17.43 -13.41 -8.53
CA VAL A 163 17.71 -13.73 -7.13
C VAL A 163 16.66 -13.05 -6.25
N ILE A 164 16.06 -13.82 -5.33
CA ILE A 164 15.15 -13.30 -4.31
C ILE A 164 15.93 -12.75 -3.14
N ASN A 165 15.54 -11.57 -2.65
CA ASN A 165 16.13 -10.85 -1.54
C ASN A 165 17.67 -10.83 -1.63
N PRO A 166 18.25 -10.35 -2.73
CA PRO A 166 19.70 -10.29 -2.91
C PRO A 166 20.38 -9.47 -1.79
N SER A 167 21.63 -9.82 -1.47
CA SER A 167 22.45 -9.02 -0.56
C SER A 167 22.82 -7.67 -1.20
N ARG A 168 23.32 -6.73 -0.39
CA ARG A 168 23.81 -5.43 -0.92
C ARG A 168 24.92 -5.61 -1.95
N ALA A 169 25.80 -6.59 -1.75
CA ALA A 169 26.87 -6.89 -2.70
C ALA A 169 26.33 -7.46 -4.02
N GLN A 170 25.32 -8.34 -3.94
CA GLN A 170 24.64 -8.87 -5.13
C GLN A 170 23.89 -7.78 -5.89
N LEU A 171 23.18 -6.88 -5.20
CA LEU A 171 22.49 -5.76 -5.84
C LEU A 171 23.44 -4.80 -6.55
N ALA A 172 24.66 -4.61 -6.05
CA ALA A 172 25.66 -3.77 -6.71
C ALA A 172 26.13 -4.35 -8.07
N GLU A 173 25.93 -5.65 -8.31
CA GLU A 173 26.20 -6.32 -9.58
C GLU A 173 24.92 -6.52 -10.41
N SER A 174 23.78 -6.04 -9.91
CA SER A 174 22.46 -6.26 -10.49
C SER A 174 22.07 -5.13 -11.43
N ASP A 175 21.51 -5.46 -12.59
CA ASP A 175 20.97 -4.50 -13.55
C ASP A 175 19.48 -4.19 -13.31
N LEU A 176 18.88 -4.79 -12.28
CA LEU A 176 17.54 -4.47 -11.79
C LEU A 176 17.44 -4.61 -10.28
N ASP A 177 16.63 -3.77 -9.66
CA ASP A 177 16.28 -3.86 -8.25
C ASP A 177 14.81 -3.53 -8.06
N MET A 178 13.98 -4.55 -7.81
CA MET A 178 12.53 -4.41 -7.72
C MET A 178 11.98 -4.99 -6.43
N MET A 179 11.18 -4.20 -5.72
CA MET A 179 10.32 -4.67 -4.64
C MET A 179 8.93 -5.01 -5.19
N ILE A 180 8.51 -6.25 -5.03
CA ILE A 180 7.20 -6.75 -5.46
C ILE A 180 6.37 -7.05 -4.23
N GLY A 181 5.19 -6.44 -4.13
CA GLY A 181 4.18 -6.73 -3.11
C GLY A 181 2.98 -7.44 -3.73
N ALA A 182 2.62 -8.60 -3.18
CA ALA A 182 1.56 -9.44 -3.74
C ALA A 182 0.85 -10.29 -2.67
N SER A 183 -0.38 -10.70 -2.98
CA SER A 183 -1.03 -11.84 -2.33
C SER A 183 -0.64 -13.14 -3.04
N ALA A 184 -1.16 -14.27 -2.59
CA ALA A 184 -1.00 -15.55 -3.28
C ALA A 184 -1.53 -15.51 -4.73
N ASP A 185 -2.56 -14.70 -4.98
CA ASP A 185 -3.31 -14.73 -6.24
C ASP A 185 -3.01 -13.53 -7.14
N SER A 186 -2.65 -12.36 -6.58
CA SER A 186 -2.51 -11.13 -7.36
C SER A 186 -1.32 -10.29 -6.90
N VAL A 187 -0.59 -9.75 -7.88
CA VAL A 187 0.38 -8.66 -7.67
C VAL A 187 -0.38 -7.37 -7.39
N MET A 188 0.08 -6.60 -6.42
CA MET A 188 -0.59 -5.38 -5.95
C MET A 188 0.31 -4.14 -6.04
N MET A 189 1.62 -4.31 -5.83
CA MET A 189 2.58 -3.23 -5.77
C MET A 189 3.88 -3.65 -6.44
N VAL A 190 4.44 -2.73 -7.23
CA VAL A 190 5.76 -2.85 -7.83
C VAL A 190 6.45 -1.50 -7.65
N GLU A 191 7.68 -1.52 -7.16
CA GLU A 191 8.58 -0.37 -7.05
C GLU A 191 9.98 -0.84 -7.41
N GLY A 192 10.76 -0.07 -8.16
CA GLY A 192 12.13 -0.48 -8.49
C GLY A 192 12.86 0.45 -9.44
N GLU A 193 14.12 0.12 -9.67
CA GLU A 193 15.04 0.77 -10.60
C GLU A 193 15.68 -0.30 -11.49
N MET A 194 15.96 0.03 -12.75
CA MET A 194 16.53 -0.90 -13.72
C MET A 194 17.41 -0.17 -14.73
N ASP A 195 18.46 -0.86 -15.20
CA ASP A 195 19.36 -0.41 -16.26
C ASP A 195 18.83 -0.80 -17.64
N GLU A 196 17.80 -0.08 -18.10
CA GLU A 196 17.24 -0.19 -19.46
C GLU A 196 16.83 -1.63 -19.88
N ILE A 197 16.28 -2.41 -18.95
CA ILE A 197 15.74 -3.76 -19.25
C ILE A 197 14.49 -3.70 -20.13
N SER A 198 14.20 -4.78 -20.85
CA SER A 198 12.97 -4.93 -21.63
C SER A 198 11.73 -5.15 -20.75
N GLU A 199 10.54 -4.86 -21.28
CA GLU A 199 9.27 -5.12 -20.60
C GLU A 199 9.04 -6.61 -20.34
N GLU A 200 9.55 -7.49 -21.19
CA GLU A 200 9.47 -8.96 -21.01
C GLU A 200 10.28 -9.39 -19.79
N GLU A 201 11.51 -8.91 -19.66
CA GLU A 201 12.37 -9.19 -18.50
C GLU A 201 11.76 -8.65 -17.20
N MET A 202 11.16 -7.45 -17.25
CA MET A 202 10.43 -6.89 -16.10
C MET A 202 9.26 -7.79 -15.68
N ALA A 203 8.46 -8.27 -16.65
CA ALA A 203 7.33 -9.15 -16.37
C ALA A 203 7.79 -10.50 -15.79
N ASP A 204 8.92 -11.03 -16.24
CA ASP A 204 9.48 -12.28 -15.73
C ASP A 204 10.08 -12.12 -14.33
N ALA A 205 10.73 -10.99 -14.02
CA ALA A 205 11.17 -10.67 -12.67
C ALA A 205 9.98 -10.59 -11.69
N ILE A 206 8.88 -9.96 -12.10
CA ILE A 206 7.64 -9.89 -11.29
C ILE A 206 7.08 -11.30 -11.02
N LYS A 207 6.98 -12.15 -12.05
CA LYS A 207 6.50 -13.54 -11.90
C LYS A 207 7.40 -14.34 -10.96
N PHE A 208 8.72 -14.22 -11.13
CA PHE A 208 9.70 -14.91 -10.30
C PHE A 208 9.57 -14.54 -8.82
N ALA A 209 9.42 -13.24 -8.52
CA ALA A 209 9.15 -12.77 -7.16
C ALA A 209 7.80 -13.26 -6.62
N HIS A 210 6.76 -13.28 -7.46
CA HIS A 210 5.42 -13.71 -7.06
C HIS A 210 5.39 -15.18 -6.59
N GLU A 211 6.15 -16.07 -7.24
CA GLU A 211 6.26 -17.47 -6.80
C GLU A 211 6.87 -17.58 -5.39
N ALA A 212 7.89 -16.79 -5.07
CA ALA A 212 8.45 -16.74 -3.72
C ALA A 212 7.44 -16.18 -2.71
N ILE A 213 6.68 -15.14 -3.09
CA ILE A 213 5.64 -14.54 -2.25
C ILE A 213 4.52 -15.54 -1.91
N LYS A 214 4.12 -16.41 -2.85
CA LYS A 214 3.13 -17.48 -2.58
C LYS A 214 3.58 -18.40 -1.46
N VAL A 215 4.85 -18.81 -1.46
CA VAL A 215 5.44 -19.64 -0.38
C VAL A 215 5.42 -18.89 0.95
N GLN A 216 5.77 -17.60 0.93
CA GLN A 216 5.75 -16.75 2.13
C GLN A 216 4.33 -16.60 2.70
N CYS A 217 3.32 -16.38 1.85
CA CYS A 217 1.92 -16.29 2.27
C CYS A 217 1.42 -17.62 2.89
N ALA A 218 1.77 -18.75 2.28
CA ALA A 218 1.40 -20.07 2.80
C ALA A 218 2.02 -20.34 4.18
N ALA A 219 3.26 -19.91 4.42
CA ALA A 219 3.91 -20.02 5.72
C ALA A 219 3.20 -19.19 6.80
N GLN A 220 2.75 -17.98 6.48
CA GLN A 220 1.99 -17.13 7.41
C GLN A 220 0.68 -17.79 7.85
N ILE A 221 -0.06 -18.37 6.89
CA ILE A 221 -1.32 -19.06 7.17
C ILE A 221 -1.08 -20.27 8.09
N LYS A 222 -0.08 -21.10 7.78
CA LYS A 222 0.30 -22.24 8.63
C LYS A 222 0.69 -21.81 10.04
N LEU A 223 1.46 -20.72 10.16
CA LEU A 223 1.85 -20.17 11.47
C LEU A 223 0.61 -19.73 12.27
N ALA A 224 -0.32 -19.03 11.64
CA ALA A 224 -1.56 -18.58 12.28
C ALA A 224 -2.44 -19.76 12.72
N GLU A 225 -2.60 -20.77 11.87
CA GLU A 225 -3.31 -22.01 12.20
C GLU A 225 -2.67 -22.74 13.38
N ALA A 226 -1.34 -22.91 13.36
CA ALA A 226 -0.61 -23.58 14.43
C ALA A 226 -0.70 -22.82 15.76
N PHE A 227 -0.65 -21.48 15.72
CA PHE A 227 -0.78 -20.63 16.90
C PHE A 227 -2.19 -20.65 17.50
N GLY A 228 -3.21 -20.92 16.68
CA GLY A 228 -4.62 -20.79 17.02
C GLY A 228 -5.18 -19.49 16.47
N LYS A 229 -5.45 -19.49 15.16
CA LYS A 229 -5.99 -18.33 14.43
C LYS A 229 -7.17 -17.73 15.18
N LYS A 230 -7.12 -16.42 15.43
CA LYS A 230 -8.18 -15.70 16.12
C LYS A 230 -9.39 -15.57 15.20
N GLU A 231 -10.58 -15.60 15.79
CA GLU A 231 -11.78 -15.18 15.07
C GLU A 231 -11.63 -13.72 14.65
N VAL A 232 -12.04 -13.42 13.42
CA VAL A 232 -12.03 -12.05 12.91
C VAL A 232 -13.06 -11.25 13.70
N ARG A 233 -12.65 -10.10 14.24
CA ARG A 233 -13.54 -9.24 15.02
C ARG A 233 -14.65 -8.68 14.13
N GLU A 234 -15.84 -8.61 14.69
CA GLU A 234 -16.94 -7.83 14.13
C GLU A 234 -16.76 -6.35 14.50
N TYR A 235 -17.24 -5.46 13.65
CA TYR A 235 -17.28 -4.03 13.90
C TYR A 235 -18.58 -3.46 13.35
N GLU A 236 -19.00 -2.30 13.88
CA GLU A 236 -20.15 -1.57 13.38
C GLU A 236 -19.80 -0.97 12.01
N GLY A 237 -20.45 -1.48 10.95
CA GLY A 237 -20.28 -0.96 9.60
C GLY A 237 -20.97 0.39 9.42
N GLU A 238 -20.69 1.03 8.28
CA GLU A 238 -21.36 2.28 7.91
C GLU A 238 -22.87 2.06 7.70
N ARG A 239 -23.67 3.09 8.02
CA ARG A 239 -25.11 3.10 7.73
C ARG A 239 -25.34 3.02 6.21
N GLU A 240 -26.14 2.06 5.78
CA GLU A 240 -26.54 1.91 4.38
C GLU A 240 -28.04 2.14 4.18
N GLU A 241 -28.38 3.07 3.29
CA GLU A 241 -29.76 3.39 2.89
C GLU A 241 -29.91 3.17 1.38
N LYS A 242 -30.24 1.93 0.98
CA LYS A 242 -30.23 1.50 -0.43
C LYS A 242 -31.20 2.29 -1.32
N ASP A 243 -32.36 2.67 -0.79
CA ASP A 243 -33.33 3.47 -1.53
C ASP A 243 -32.82 4.89 -1.77
N LEU A 244 -32.09 5.46 -0.80
CA LEU A 244 -31.43 6.76 -0.94
C LEU A 244 -30.27 6.68 -1.94
N GLU A 245 -29.44 5.64 -1.87
CA GLU A 245 -28.35 5.40 -2.83
C GLU A 245 -28.88 5.36 -4.26
N LYS A 246 -29.95 4.59 -4.49
CA LYS A 246 -30.61 4.50 -5.79
C LYS A 246 -31.18 5.86 -6.23
N LYS A 247 -31.88 6.57 -5.34
CA LYS A 247 -32.44 7.91 -5.64
C LYS A 247 -31.34 8.89 -6.07
N VAL A 248 -30.23 8.94 -5.33
CA VAL A 248 -29.08 9.81 -5.65
C VAL A 248 -28.42 9.40 -6.96
N HIS A 249 -28.24 8.10 -7.18
CA HIS A 249 -27.69 7.57 -8.43
C HIS A 249 -28.51 7.99 -9.64
N ASP A 250 -29.83 7.78 -9.63
CA ASP A 250 -30.73 8.10 -10.74
C ASP A 250 -30.76 9.62 -11.04
N MET A 251 -30.50 10.46 -10.04
CA MET A 251 -30.41 11.92 -10.22
C MET A 251 -29.04 12.40 -10.75
N ALA A 252 -27.97 11.64 -10.49
CA ALA A 252 -26.59 12.05 -10.73
C ALA A 252 -26.01 11.45 -12.02
N TYR A 253 -26.19 10.14 -12.24
CA TYR A 253 -25.40 9.33 -13.17
C TYR A 253 -25.36 9.93 -14.58
N ASP A 254 -26.52 10.14 -15.21
CA ASP A 254 -26.60 10.64 -16.59
C ASP A 254 -25.99 12.04 -16.75
N LYS A 255 -26.19 12.91 -15.75
CA LYS A 255 -25.64 14.27 -15.74
C LYS A 255 -24.12 14.25 -15.63
N VAL A 256 -23.59 13.43 -14.73
CA VAL A 256 -22.14 13.25 -14.57
C VAL A 256 -21.56 12.66 -15.85
N TYR A 257 -22.19 11.63 -16.42
CA TYR A 257 -21.74 11.00 -17.65
C TYR A 257 -21.65 12.02 -18.81
N ALA A 258 -22.67 12.86 -18.96
CA ALA A 258 -22.69 13.91 -19.98
C ALA A 258 -21.55 14.93 -19.81
N ILE A 259 -21.28 15.39 -18.59
CA ILE A 259 -20.15 16.29 -18.30
C ILE A 259 -18.81 15.60 -18.54
N ALA A 260 -18.66 14.35 -18.07
CA ALA A 260 -17.45 13.57 -18.25
C ALA A 260 -17.12 13.39 -19.75
N LYS A 261 -18.14 13.16 -20.57
CA LYS A 261 -18.03 13.02 -22.03
C LYS A 261 -17.72 14.32 -22.76
N ALA A 262 -18.01 15.48 -22.17
CA ALA A 262 -17.77 16.79 -22.81
C ALA A 262 -16.29 17.12 -23.02
N GLY A 263 -15.37 16.44 -22.33
CA GLY A 263 -13.92 16.62 -22.51
C GLY A 263 -13.39 17.99 -22.05
N SER A 264 -14.03 18.59 -21.04
CA SER A 264 -13.70 19.94 -20.57
C SER A 264 -12.43 20.00 -19.71
N ALA A 265 -11.92 21.22 -19.49
CA ALA A 265 -10.77 21.47 -18.63
C ALA A 265 -11.06 21.05 -17.17
N LYS A 266 -10.02 20.71 -16.40
CA LYS A 266 -10.21 20.17 -15.05
C LYS A 266 -11.01 21.09 -14.14
N HIS A 267 -10.75 22.39 -14.18
CA HIS A 267 -11.43 23.37 -13.33
C HIS A 267 -12.92 23.50 -13.67
N GLU A 268 -13.27 23.57 -14.96
CA GLU A 268 -14.67 23.60 -15.44
C GLU A 268 -15.41 22.32 -15.05
N ARG A 269 -14.78 21.17 -15.28
CA ARG A 269 -15.35 19.87 -14.93
C ARG A 269 -15.60 19.72 -13.42
N SER A 270 -14.62 20.09 -12.59
CA SER A 270 -14.75 20.04 -11.13
C SER A 270 -15.86 20.96 -10.62
N ALA A 271 -16.02 22.15 -11.21
CA ALA A 271 -17.12 23.06 -10.89
C ALA A 271 -18.47 22.43 -11.26
N ALA A 272 -18.60 21.89 -12.47
CA ALA A 272 -19.85 21.30 -12.96
C ALA A 272 -20.27 20.05 -12.15
N PHE A 273 -19.32 19.20 -11.73
CA PHE A 273 -19.62 18.10 -10.79
C PHE A 273 -20.06 18.62 -9.42
N SER A 274 -19.46 19.71 -8.94
CA SER A 274 -19.85 20.31 -7.66
C SER A 274 -21.27 20.89 -7.73
N GLU A 275 -21.62 21.53 -8.85
CA GLU A 275 -22.97 22.06 -9.10
C GLU A 275 -24.03 20.95 -9.12
N ILE A 276 -23.75 19.79 -9.76
CA ILE A 276 -24.68 18.65 -9.70
C ILE A 276 -24.87 18.20 -8.26
N LYS A 277 -23.78 18.01 -7.52
CA LYS A 277 -23.83 17.55 -6.14
C LYS A 277 -24.69 18.47 -5.27
N GLU A 278 -24.46 19.78 -5.36
CA GLU A 278 -25.22 20.76 -4.59
C GLU A 278 -26.69 20.86 -5.08
N SER A 279 -26.95 20.70 -6.37
CA SER A 279 -28.33 20.63 -6.90
C SER A 279 -29.10 19.41 -6.37
N ILE A 280 -28.42 18.27 -6.18
CA ILE A 280 -29.02 17.06 -5.61
C ILE A 280 -29.31 17.27 -4.13
N LYS A 281 -28.34 17.81 -3.37
CA LYS A 281 -28.56 18.15 -1.96
C LYS A 281 -29.74 19.09 -1.76
N ALA A 282 -29.88 20.10 -2.62
CA ALA A 282 -30.99 21.05 -2.56
C ALA A 282 -32.38 20.43 -2.79
N THR A 283 -32.47 19.17 -3.23
CA THR A 283 -33.76 18.45 -3.33
C THR A 283 -34.21 17.78 -2.03
N PHE A 284 -33.34 17.76 -1.02
CA PHE A 284 -33.64 17.26 0.31
C PHE A 284 -33.92 18.43 1.25
N SER A 285 -34.81 18.23 2.22
CA SER A 285 -35.08 19.20 3.28
C SER A 285 -33.90 19.36 4.24
N GLU A 286 -33.89 20.45 5.02
CA GLU A 286 -32.82 20.68 6.02
C GLU A 286 -32.75 19.55 7.05
N GLU A 287 -33.89 19.02 7.50
CA GLU A 287 -33.95 17.88 8.43
C GLU A 287 -33.38 16.59 7.81
N GLU A 288 -33.66 16.33 6.53
CA GLU A 288 -33.11 15.18 5.80
C GLU A 288 -31.58 15.31 5.58
N LEU A 289 -31.09 16.53 5.35
CA LEU A 289 -29.65 16.77 5.18
C LEU A 289 -28.88 16.69 6.50
N ASP A 290 -29.50 17.04 7.63
CA ASP A 290 -28.91 16.86 8.96
C ASP A 290 -28.76 15.37 9.31
N ASP A 291 -29.72 14.53 8.90
CA ASP A 291 -29.68 13.07 9.14
C ASP A 291 -28.80 12.31 8.14
N TYR A 292 -28.97 12.51 6.82
CA TYR A 292 -28.28 11.72 5.78
C TYR A 292 -27.43 12.54 4.79
N GLY A 293 -27.14 13.82 5.05
CA GLY A 293 -26.34 14.66 4.14
C GLY A 293 -24.94 14.12 3.83
N GLY A 294 -24.32 13.41 4.79
CA GLY A 294 -23.09 12.64 4.59
C GLY A 294 -23.29 11.52 3.56
N LEU A 295 -24.30 10.67 3.78
CA LEU A 295 -24.64 9.56 2.88
C LEU A 295 -24.98 10.04 1.46
N VAL A 296 -25.73 11.13 1.31
CA VAL A 296 -26.00 11.74 0.01
C VAL A 296 -24.71 12.11 -0.71
N SER A 297 -23.72 12.65 0.01
CA SER A 297 -22.43 13.02 -0.56
C SER A 297 -21.62 11.82 -1.02
N ASP A 298 -21.67 10.71 -0.29
CA ASP A 298 -20.93 9.50 -0.63
C ASP A 298 -21.61 8.68 -1.73
N TYR A 299 -22.94 8.59 -1.74
CA TYR A 299 -23.69 8.01 -2.85
C TYR A 299 -23.52 8.81 -4.15
N TYR A 300 -23.45 10.14 -4.06
CA TYR A 300 -23.09 10.96 -5.21
C TYR A 300 -21.70 10.60 -5.74
N ARG A 301 -20.68 10.49 -4.87
CA ARG A 301 -19.32 10.09 -5.27
C ARG A 301 -19.26 8.69 -5.87
N LYS A 302 -20.07 7.74 -5.37
CA LYS A 302 -20.20 6.40 -5.95
C LYS A 302 -20.77 6.46 -7.37
N ALA A 303 -21.86 7.21 -7.58
CA ALA A 303 -22.46 7.41 -8.89
C ALA A 303 -21.49 8.13 -9.85
N GLU A 304 -20.77 9.14 -9.37
CA GLU A 304 -19.75 9.85 -10.13
C GLU A 304 -18.65 8.89 -10.62
N LYS A 305 -18.11 8.07 -9.71
CA LYS A 305 -17.09 7.07 -10.02
C LYS A 305 -17.59 6.04 -11.04
N ALA A 306 -18.84 5.59 -10.92
CA ALA A 306 -19.44 4.64 -11.85
C ALA A 306 -19.56 5.23 -13.26
N ALA A 307 -20.15 6.43 -13.39
CA ALA A 307 -20.32 7.10 -14.69
C ALA A 307 -19.00 7.34 -15.42
N ILE A 308 -17.95 7.79 -14.71
CA ILE A 308 -16.62 8.03 -15.28
C ILE A 308 -15.96 6.73 -15.75
N ARG A 309 -16.12 5.66 -14.96
CA ARG A 309 -15.59 4.33 -15.31
C ARG A 309 -16.28 3.80 -16.56
N ASP A 310 -17.60 3.91 -16.62
CA ASP A 310 -18.40 3.42 -17.75
C ASP A 310 -18.09 4.18 -19.04
N LEU A 311 -17.87 5.50 -18.98
CA LEU A 311 -17.41 6.28 -20.14
C LEU A 311 -16.10 5.72 -20.70
N THR A 312 -15.15 5.42 -19.83
CA THR A 312 -13.84 4.89 -20.23
C THR A 312 -13.97 3.49 -20.83
N LEU A 313 -14.80 2.61 -20.24
CA LEU A 313 -14.96 1.22 -20.68
C LEU A 313 -15.81 1.11 -21.96
N ASN A 314 -16.88 1.88 -22.06
CA ASN A 314 -17.86 1.76 -23.14
C ASN A 314 -17.47 2.58 -24.37
N GLU A 315 -16.90 3.78 -24.17
CA GLU A 315 -16.57 4.70 -25.27
C GLU A 315 -15.07 4.85 -25.51
N GLY A 316 -14.21 4.34 -24.62
CA GLY A 316 -12.75 4.51 -24.74
C GLY A 316 -12.30 5.97 -24.57
N LEU A 317 -13.16 6.81 -23.99
CA LEU A 317 -12.91 8.24 -23.80
C LEU A 317 -12.56 8.56 -22.36
N ARG A 318 -11.64 9.50 -22.20
CA ARG A 318 -11.23 10.06 -20.90
C ARG A 318 -11.91 11.39 -20.65
N LEU A 319 -11.85 11.84 -19.40
CA LEU A 319 -12.49 13.08 -18.93
C LEU A 319 -12.07 14.36 -19.66
N ASP A 320 -10.90 14.35 -20.29
CA ASP A 320 -10.36 15.46 -21.09
C ASP A 320 -10.50 15.22 -22.60
N GLY A 321 -11.39 14.30 -23.00
CA GLY A 321 -11.73 14.01 -24.39
C GLY A 321 -10.74 13.10 -25.13
N ARG A 322 -9.60 12.77 -24.51
CA ARG A 322 -8.58 11.90 -25.11
C ARG A 322 -9.01 10.44 -25.16
N LYS A 323 -8.47 9.70 -26.12
CA LYS A 323 -8.50 8.23 -26.13
C LYS A 323 -7.58 7.63 -25.06
N THR A 324 -7.69 6.32 -24.87
CA THR A 324 -6.87 5.57 -23.89
C THR A 324 -5.39 5.50 -24.27
N ASP A 325 -5.06 5.64 -25.55
CA ASP A 325 -3.70 5.59 -26.13
C ASP A 325 -3.10 6.98 -26.44
N GLU A 326 -3.87 8.06 -26.22
CA GLU A 326 -3.42 9.42 -26.52
C GLU A 326 -2.73 10.09 -25.30
N ILE A 327 -1.56 10.68 -25.55
CA ILE A 327 -0.82 11.48 -24.55
C ILE A 327 -1.26 12.96 -24.57
N ARG A 328 -1.13 13.64 -23.44
CA ARG A 328 -1.38 15.10 -23.34
C ARG A 328 -0.31 15.88 -24.11
N PRO A 329 -0.62 17.10 -24.61
CA PRO A 329 0.38 17.96 -25.25
C PRO A 329 1.62 18.14 -24.37
N ILE A 330 2.79 18.07 -25.00
CA ILE A 330 4.09 18.22 -24.34
C ILE A 330 4.72 19.51 -24.82
N TRP A 331 5.19 20.31 -23.86
CA TRP A 331 6.03 21.47 -24.11
C TRP A 331 7.25 21.38 -23.19
N CYS A 332 8.42 21.62 -23.77
CA CYS A 332 9.69 21.56 -23.09
C CYS A 332 10.49 22.84 -23.38
N GLU A 333 11.16 23.36 -22.37
CA GLU A 333 12.13 24.44 -22.50
C GLU A 333 13.37 24.07 -21.67
N VAL A 334 14.55 24.37 -22.19
CA VAL A 334 15.84 24.20 -21.50
C VAL A 334 16.48 25.56 -21.27
N ASP A 335 17.37 25.66 -20.28
CA ASP A 335 18.10 26.88 -19.92
C ASP A 335 17.19 28.06 -19.52
N TYR A 336 16.04 27.75 -18.89
CA TYR A 336 15.07 28.74 -18.45
C TYR A 336 15.60 29.69 -17.35
N LEU A 337 16.41 29.15 -16.42
CA LEU A 337 16.99 29.92 -15.32
C LEU A 337 18.40 30.41 -15.69
N PRO A 338 18.68 31.72 -15.58
CA PRO A 338 19.92 32.31 -16.09
C PRO A 338 21.17 32.04 -15.23
N SER A 339 21.01 31.54 -14.00
CA SER A 339 22.11 31.43 -13.02
C SER A 339 22.40 30.00 -12.55
N THR A 340 21.58 29.02 -12.92
CA THR A 340 21.81 27.62 -12.52
C THR A 340 22.76 26.93 -13.49
N HIS A 341 23.41 25.84 -13.05
CA HIS A 341 24.26 25.05 -13.96
C HIS A 341 23.47 24.42 -15.11
N GLY A 342 22.20 24.08 -14.86
CA GLY A 342 21.24 23.62 -15.86
C GLY A 342 19.83 23.86 -15.33
N SER A 343 18.89 24.06 -16.24
CA SER A 343 17.47 24.17 -15.90
C SER A 343 16.61 23.71 -17.07
N SER A 344 15.41 23.26 -16.75
CA SER A 344 14.41 22.89 -17.74
C SER A 344 13.01 23.15 -17.17
N ILE A 345 12.05 23.38 -18.06
CA ILE A 345 10.65 23.25 -17.76
C ILE A 345 10.10 22.09 -18.59
N PHE A 346 9.43 21.16 -17.93
CA PHE A 346 8.71 20.09 -18.61
C PHE A 346 7.23 20.21 -18.29
N THR A 347 6.41 20.41 -19.33
CA THR A 347 4.95 20.48 -19.19
C THR A 347 4.29 19.38 -20.01
N ARG A 348 3.43 18.58 -19.36
CA ARG A 348 2.59 17.57 -20.01
C ARG A 348 1.13 17.77 -19.63
N GLY A 349 0.40 18.50 -20.48
CA GLY A 349 -0.94 19.02 -20.19
C GLY A 349 -0.94 19.94 -18.97
N GLU A 350 -1.85 19.71 -18.02
CA GLU A 350 -1.97 20.51 -16.79
C GLU A 350 -0.95 20.13 -15.68
N THR A 351 0.16 19.48 -16.02
CA THR A 351 1.22 19.09 -15.07
C THR A 351 2.55 19.66 -15.52
N GLN A 352 3.23 20.43 -14.67
CA GLN A 352 4.51 21.07 -14.95
C GLN A 352 5.51 20.77 -13.83
N ALA A 353 6.78 20.55 -14.20
CA ALA A 353 7.91 20.36 -13.30
C ALA A 353 9.09 21.24 -13.73
#